data_AF-A0A919XQ03-F1
#
_entry.id   AF-A0A919XQ03-F1
#
_cell.length_a   1.000
_cell.length_b   1.000
_cell.length_c   1.000
_cell.angle_alpha   90.00
_cell.angle_beta   90.00
_cell.angle_gamma   90.00
#
_symmetry.space_group_name_H-M   'P 1'
#
loop_
_entity.id
_entity.type
_entity.pdbx_description
1 polymer ?
#
loop_
_entity_poly.entity_id
_entity_poly.type
_entity_poly.pdbx_seq_one_letter_code
_entity_poly.pdbx_strand_id
1 'polypeptide(L)'
;MLSELLYNVPPLYHIDPDNWQRNKKLIADYVKVWSPFHEKAVTRPMTSFRICSPDRLVQFASYGDKLRITVNFSSKDFADRQRTIPARSAVIEDGGKVITYRAPNV
;
A
#
# COMPACT_ATOMS: atom_id res chain seq x y z
N MET A 1 -0.46 -4.66 6.50
CA MET A 1 -0.99 -3.48 5.79
C MET A 1 -0.11 -3.03 4.60
N LEU A 2 1.15 -2.60 4.76
CA LEU A 2 1.94 -2.15 3.59
C LEU A 2 2.24 -3.26 2.58
N SER A 3 2.63 -4.45 3.03
CA SER A 3 2.90 -5.59 2.15
C SER A 3 1.64 -6.08 1.43
N GLU A 4 0.49 -6.05 2.10
CA GLU A 4 -0.80 -6.42 1.51
C GLU A 4 -1.16 -5.52 0.32
N LEU A 5 -0.91 -4.21 0.43
CA LEU A 5 -1.06 -3.28 -0.69
C LEU A 5 -0.05 -3.55 -1.81
N LEU A 6 1.24 -3.72 -1.48
CA LEU A 6 2.28 -3.91 -2.49
C LEU A 6 2.03 -5.17 -3.33
N TYR A 7 1.77 -6.29 -2.66
CA TYR A 7 1.59 -7.60 -3.29
C TYR A 7 0.14 -7.90 -3.67
N ASN A 8 -0.77 -6.95 -3.44
CA ASN A 8 -2.20 -7.08 -3.70
C ASN A 8 -2.82 -8.35 -3.07
N VAL A 9 -2.42 -8.69 -1.85
CA VAL A 9 -2.98 -9.82 -1.10
C VAL A 9 -4.04 -9.35 -0.10
N PRO A 10 -5.10 -10.15 0.14
CA PRO A 10 -6.11 -9.82 1.15
C PRO A 10 -5.53 -9.68 2.55
N PRO A 11 -5.96 -8.68 3.35
CA PRO A 11 -5.62 -8.66 4.76
C PRO A 11 -6.26 -9.85 5.47
N LEU A 12 -5.46 -10.55 6.27
CA LEU A 12 -5.91 -11.66 7.10
C LEU A 12 -6.11 -11.16 8.53
N TYR A 13 -7.36 -11.10 8.98
CA TYR A 13 -7.71 -10.70 10.34
C TYR A 13 -8.22 -11.90 11.13
N HIS A 14 -7.73 -12.04 12.36
CA HIS A 14 -8.35 -12.88 13.37
C HIS A 14 -9.21 -11.98 14.27
N ILE A 15 -10.53 -12.06 14.18
CA ILE A 15 -11.45 -11.13 14.85
C ILE A 15 -12.29 -11.88 15.88
N ASP A 16 -12.08 -11.53 17.15
CA ASP A 16 -12.98 -11.82 18.27
C ASP A 16 -13.61 -10.50 18.77
N PRO A 17 -14.59 -10.53 19.72
CA PRO A 17 -15.23 -9.31 20.22
C PRO A 17 -14.24 -8.29 20.81
N ASP A 18 -13.24 -8.74 21.55
CA ASP A 18 -12.27 -7.87 22.22
C ASP A 18 -11.32 -7.22 21.19
N ASN A 19 -10.83 -8.01 20.24
CA ASN A 19 -9.97 -7.56 19.17
C ASN A 19 -10.71 -6.58 18.24
N TRP A 20 -12.00 -6.85 17.97
CA TRP A 20 -12.84 -5.94 17.20
C TRP A 20 -12.95 -4.58 17.88
N GLN A 21 -13.25 -4.52 19.19
CA GLN A 21 -13.37 -3.23 19.87
C GLN A 21 -12.06 -2.44 19.85
N ARG A 22 -10.92 -3.11 19.98
CA ARG A 22 -9.59 -2.47 19.90
C ARG A 22 -9.24 -1.97 18.49
N ASN A 23 -9.55 -2.75 17.46
CA ASN A 23 -8.98 -2.54 16.12
C ASN A 23 -9.97 -2.11 15.03
N LYS A 24 -11.28 -2.04 15.30
CA LYS A 24 -12.31 -1.72 14.28
C LYS A 24 -12.00 -0.47 13.45
N LYS A 25 -11.51 0.59 14.09
CA LYS A 25 -11.18 1.84 13.39
C LYS A 25 -10.00 1.64 12.45
N LEU A 26 -8.95 0.99 12.94
CA LEU A 26 -7.76 0.67 12.14
C LEU A 26 -8.10 -0.18 10.92
N ILE A 27 -8.88 -1.25 11.15
CA ILE A 27 -9.34 -2.16 10.09
C ILE A 27 -10.19 -1.39 9.07
N ALA A 28 -11.22 -0.66 9.53
CA ALA A 28 -12.12 0.07 8.64
C ALA A 28 -11.39 1.14 7.81
N ASP A 29 -10.47 1.90 8.41
CA ASP A 29 -9.72 2.94 7.70
C ASP A 29 -8.76 2.35 6.66
N TYR A 30 -8.13 1.21 6.97
CA TYR A 30 -7.30 0.50 6.01
C TYR A 30 -8.13 -0.11 4.86
N VAL A 31 -9.25 -0.76 5.16
CA VAL A 31 -10.14 -1.38 4.16
C VAL A 31 -10.68 -0.34 3.17
N LYS A 32 -10.92 0.92 3.58
CA LYS A 32 -11.32 2.02 2.68
C LYS A 32 -10.28 2.34 1.61
N VAL A 33 -8.99 2.11 1.91
CA VAL A 33 -7.90 2.30 0.93
C VAL A 33 -7.66 1.02 0.14
N TRP A 34 -7.57 -0.11 0.84
CA TRP A 34 -7.22 -1.40 0.23
C TRP A 34 -8.29 -1.88 -0.75
N SER A 35 -9.58 -1.80 -0.43
CA SER A 35 -10.63 -2.43 -1.25
C SER A 35 -10.73 -1.84 -2.67
N PRO A 36 -10.78 -0.50 -2.87
CA PRO A 36 -10.86 0.07 -4.22
C PRO A 36 -9.60 -0.18 -5.05
N PHE A 37 -8.44 -0.25 -4.41
CA PHE A 37 -7.18 -0.61 -5.06
C PHE A 37 -7.20 -2.08 -5.48
N HIS A 38 -7.56 -2.98 -4.56
CA HIS A 38 -7.59 -4.42 -4.78
C HIS A 38 -8.56 -4.82 -5.89
N GLU A 39 -9.79 -4.30 -5.87
CA GLU A 39 -10.82 -4.57 -6.88
C GLU A 39 -10.31 -4.34 -8.32
N LYS A 40 -9.47 -3.32 -8.51
CA LYS A 40 -8.83 -3.02 -9.80
C LYS A 40 -7.60 -3.86 -10.06
N ALA A 41 -6.75 -4.06 -9.06
CA ALA A 41 -5.49 -4.76 -9.21
C ALA A 41 -5.67 -6.27 -9.43
N VAL A 42 -6.65 -6.90 -8.78
CA VAL A 42 -6.87 -8.36 -8.82
C VAL A 42 -7.29 -8.87 -10.20
N THR A 43 -7.90 -8.01 -11.02
CA THR A 43 -8.34 -8.33 -12.38
C THR A 43 -7.28 -8.02 -13.44
N ARG A 44 -6.08 -7.59 -13.03
CA ARG A 44 -5.01 -7.14 -13.92
C ARG A 44 -3.71 -7.90 -13.66
N PRO A 45 -2.90 -8.17 -14.70
CA PRO A 45 -1.58 -8.75 -14.50
C PRO A 45 -0.68 -7.76 -13.75
N MET A 46 0.17 -8.27 -12.86
CA MET A 46 1.30 -7.52 -12.32
C MET A 46 2.36 -7.40 -13.42
N THR A 47 2.52 -6.21 -14.00
CA THR A 47 3.36 -5.97 -15.18
C THR A 47 4.78 -5.56 -14.83
N SER A 48 5.03 -5.12 -13.59
CA SER A 48 6.37 -4.74 -13.13
C SER A 48 6.47 -4.87 -11.62
N PHE A 49 7.66 -5.23 -11.15
CA PHE A 49 8.07 -5.12 -9.75
C PHE A 49 9.51 -4.61 -9.70
N ARG A 50 9.78 -3.61 -8.86
CA ARG A 50 11.12 -3.01 -8.75
C ARG A 50 11.46 -2.69 -7.30
N ILE A 51 12.73 -2.85 -6.98
CA ILE A 51 13.33 -2.30 -5.76
C ILE A 51 13.88 -0.92 -6.12
N CYS A 52 13.45 0.12 -5.41
CA CYS A 52 13.74 1.52 -5.71
C CYS A 52 14.85 2.11 -4.83
N SER A 53 15.19 1.48 -3.71
CA SER A 53 16.24 1.93 -2.78
C SER A 53 17.30 0.84 -2.54
N PRO A 54 18.57 1.20 -2.25
CA PRO A 54 19.65 0.23 -2.01
C PRO A 54 19.39 -0.71 -0.83
N ASP A 55 18.76 -0.20 0.22
CA ASP A 55 18.35 -0.95 1.41
C ASP A 55 17.11 -1.84 1.18
N ARG A 56 16.56 -1.79 -0.03
CA ARG A 56 15.37 -2.53 -0.47
C ARG A 56 14.08 -2.16 0.26
N LEU A 57 14.07 -1.07 1.04
CA LEU A 57 12.91 -0.64 1.81
C LEU A 57 11.93 0.22 1.02
N VAL A 58 12.27 0.63 -0.20
CA VAL A 58 11.34 1.28 -1.13
C VAL A 58 11.14 0.37 -2.33
N GLN A 59 9.90 0.01 -2.60
CA GLN A 59 9.53 -0.98 -3.60
C GLN A 59 8.34 -0.49 -4.42
N PHE A 60 8.26 -0.95 -5.66
CA PHE A 60 7.27 -0.54 -6.65
C PHE A 60 6.61 -1.75 -7.30
N ALA A 61 5.31 -1.67 -7.57
CA ALA A 61 4.58 -2.60 -8.41
C ALA A 61 3.61 -1.87 -9.36
N SER A 62 3.35 -2.45 -10.53
CA SER A 62 2.30 -1.99 -11.45
C SER A 62 1.36 -3.11 -11.87
N TYR A 63 0.09 -2.75 -12.07
CA TYR A 63 -1.00 -3.65 -12.44
C TYR A 63 -1.69 -3.11 -13.70
N GLY A 64 -1.47 -3.77 -14.84
CA GLY A 64 -1.80 -3.22 -16.16
C GLY A 64 -1.09 -1.89 -16.43
N ASP A 65 -1.75 -0.95 -17.12
CA ASP A 65 -1.10 0.27 -17.61
C ASP A 65 -1.17 1.47 -16.65
N LYS A 66 -2.28 1.55 -15.90
CA LYS A 66 -2.70 2.78 -15.19
C LYS A 66 -2.63 2.69 -13.67
N LEU A 67 -2.44 1.49 -13.10
CA LEU A 67 -2.44 1.29 -11.65
C LEU A 67 -1.03 0.97 -11.18
N ARG A 68 -0.50 1.79 -10.28
CA ARG A 68 0.86 1.68 -9.76
C ARG A 68 0.86 1.92 -8.27
N ILE A 69 1.82 1.32 -7.59
CA ILE A 69 2.02 1.53 -6.16
C ILE A 69 3.51 1.59 -5.85
N THR A 70 3.91 2.58 -5.06
CA THR A 70 5.23 2.66 -4.45
C THR A 70 5.06 2.60 -2.94
N VAL A 71 5.76 1.68 -2.29
CA VAL A 71 5.71 1.47 -0.84
C VAL A 71 7.07 1.75 -0.23
N ASN A 72 7.09 2.58 0.81
CA ASN A 72 8.26 2.86 1.61
C ASN A 72 8.07 2.25 3.01
N PHE A 73 8.82 1.18 3.26
CA PHE A 73 8.86 0.46 4.53
C PHE A 73 9.82 1.10 5.55
N SER A 74 10.66 2.04 5.12
CA SER A 74 11.66 2.67 5.99
C SER A 74 11.03 3.70 6.93
N SER A 75 11.83 4.13 7.91
CA SER A 75 11.51 5.21 8.84
C SER A 75 11.86 6.60 8.30
N LYS A 76 12.29 6.72 7.05
CA LYS A 76 12.70 7.99 6.42
C LYS A 76 11.92 8.24 5.14
N ASP A 77 11.63 9.50 4.87
CA ASP A 77 11.06 9.90 3.60
C ASP A 77 12.04 9.59 2.47
N PHE A 78 11.50 9.07 1.36
CA PHE A 78 12.29 8.75 0.17
C PHE A 78 11.92 9.71 -0.94
N ALA A 79 12.89 10.47 -1.43
CA ALA A 79 12.70 11.32 -2.61
C ALA A 79 12.90 10.48 -3.88
N ASP A 80 11.81 10.22 -4.59
CA ASP A 80 11.86 9.78 -5.99
C ASP A 80 11.92 11.01 -6.91
N ARG A 81 12.38 10.84 -8.16
CA ARG A 81 12.59 11.92 -9.14
C ARG A 81 11.37 12.84 -9.36
N GLN A 82 10.17 12.35 -9.05
CA GLN A 82 8.91 13.07 -9.28
C GLN A 82 8.13 13.38 -8.00
N ARG A 83 8.47 12.77 -6.85
CA ARG A 83 7.71 12.91 -5.60
C ARG A 83 8.43 12.32 -4.40
N THR A 84 8.04 12.79 -3.22
CA THR A 84 8.40 12.14 -1.95
C THR A 84 7.44 10.99 -1.67
N ILE A 85 8.00 9.83 -1.32
CA ILE A 85 7.30 8.68 -0.75
C ILE A 85 7.56 8.72 0.76
N PRO A 86 6.60 9.16 1.58
CA PRO A 86 6.83 9.33 3.00
C PRO A 86 7.23 8.02 3.72
N ALA A 87 7.91 8.14 4.85
CA ALA A 87 8.21 7.00 5.71
C ALA A 87 6.94 6.17 6.03
N ARG A 88 7.09 4.85 6.11
CA ARG A 88 6.02 3.89 6.45
C ARG A 88 4.71 4.14 5.68
N SER A 89 4.80 4.34 4.37
CA SER A 89 3.64 4.71 3.55
C SER A 89 3.57 3.94 2.23
N ALA A 90 2.37 3.96 1.63
CA ALA A 90 2.11 3.52 0.28
C ALA A 90 1.52 4.68 -0.52
N VAL A 91 2.08 4.95 -1.69
CA VAL A 91 1.57 5.91 -2.67
C VAL A 91 0.99 5.13 -3.83
N ILE A 92 -0.32 5.21 -4.01
CA ILE A 92 -1.08 4.54 -5.06
C ILE A 92 -1.41 5.57 -6.14
N GLU A 93 -1.14 5.22 -7.38
CA GLU A 93 -1.46 6.02 -8.56
C GLU A 93 -2.43 5.25 -9.44
N ASP A 94 -3.58 5.85 -9.73
CA ASP A 94 -4.64 5.26 -10.54
C ASP A 94 -5.14 6.28 -11.56
N GLY A 95 -4.63 6.17 -12.80
CA GLY A 95 -5.09 7.01 -13.92
C GLY A 95 -4.98 8.52 -13.67
N GLY A 96 -3.99 8.96 -12.88
CA GLY A 96 -3.77 10.37 -12.51
C GLY A 96 -4.24 10.75 -11.12
N LYS A 97 -5.08 9.93 -10.47
CA LYS A 97 -5.42 10.10 -9.05
C LYS A 97 -4.29 9.53 -8.18
N VAL A 98 -3.89 10.28 -7.15
CA VAL A 98 -2.88 9.83 -6.18
C VAL A 98 -3.53 9.69 -4.81
N ILE A 99 -3.29 8.56 -4.15
CA ILE A 99 -3.70 8.29 -2.77
C ILE A 99 -2.46 7.92 -1.97
N THR A 100 -2.26 8.57 -0.83
CA THR A 100 -1.19 8.21 0.10
C THR A 100 -1.80 7.60 1.35
N TYR A 101 -1.42 6.35 1.63
CA TYR A 101 -1.74 5.66 2.87
C TYR A 101 -0.52 5.64 3.78
N ARG A 102 -0.68 6.10 5.02
CA ARG A 102 0.35 6.01 6.05
C ARG A 102 0.00 4.86 6.99
N ALA A 103 0.91 3.92 7.13
CA ALA A 103 0.72 2.84 8.08
C ALA A 103 0.73 3.41 9.51
N PRO A 104 -0.14 2.89 10.39
CA PRO A 104 -0.10 3.26 11.80
C PRO A 104 1.27 2.95 12.41
N ASN A 105 1.66 3.75 13.40
CA ASN A 105 2.77 3.39 14.29
C ASN A 105 2.29 2.23 15.16
N VAL A 106 2.73 1.02 14.82
CA VAL A 106 2.66 -0.16 15.68
C VAL A 106 3.92 -0.22 16.53
#